data_AF-X0VTC5-F1
#
_entry.id   AF-X0VTC5-F1
#
_cell.length_a   1.000
_cell.length_b   1.000
_cell.length_c   1.000
_cell.angle_alpha   90.00
_cell.angle_beta   90.00
_cell.angle_gamma   90.00
#
_symmetry.space_group_name_H-M   'P 1'
#
loop_
_entity.id
_entity.type
_entity.pdbx_description
1 polymer ?
#
loop_
_entity_poly.entity_id
_entity_poly.type
_entity_poly.pdbx_seq_one_letter_code
_entity_poly.pdbx_strand_id
1 'polypeptide(L)'
;QLNTVKAAYMAFYTYIYTVSLPYERGRYMVAVCRMPEILAELAKMKIAADKMRDEFLLEYDRLVMIAQSQDMGEWKAEVKSKYPTSEEVRRMFGVTISAPKRLTAVDMSGVNLLADLAAEIADANSAELESQLNLAKTVAIQQAEDQVKTLAKQLDGGKRLHDSLISNSRNVARMLRDMTQGFDNDPRVLELADMIDKAVTVNKTEVWRDNPKVRLDAQRIAAKAAKGLQDVRKAKPKPAVNKSATGKTKFRIGGVLA
;
A
#
# COMPACT_ATOMS: atom_id res chain seq x y z
N GLN A 1 -8.35 -22.18 17.05
CA GLN A 1 -7.17 -22.49 16.20
C GLN A 1 -7.42 -22.15 14.73
N LEU A 2 -8.47 -22.64 14.06
CA LEU A 2 -8.77 -22.26 12.65
C LEU A 2 -8.89 -20.74 12.43
N ASN A 3 -9.55 -20.02 13.34
CA ASN A 3 -9.65 -18.55 13.26
C ASN A 3 -8.28 -17.86 13.36
N THR A 4 -7.32 -18.45 14.08
CA THR A 4 -5.96 -17.95 14.20
C THR A 4 -5.20 -18.11 12.89
N VAL A 5 -5.33 -19.28 12.23
CA VAL A 5 -4.77 -19.52 10.89
C VAL A 5 -5.38 -18.55 9.89
N LYS A 6 -6.72 -18.41 9.85
CA LYS A 6 -7.40 -17.43 9.00
C LYS A 6 -6.90 -16.01 9.24
N ALA A 7 -6.75 -15.60 10.50
CA ALA A 7 -6.24 -14.28 10.84
C ALA A 7 -4.80 -14.06 10.33
N ALA A 8 -3.93 -15.07 10.43
CA ALA A 8 -2.57 -15.00 9.91
C ALA A 8 -2.53 -14.81 8.37
N TYR A 9 -3.38 -15.51 7.63
CA TYR A 9 -3.49 -15.33 6.18
C TYR A 9 -4.18 -14.01 5.79
N MET A 10 -5.15 -13.54 6.58
CA MET A 10 -5.78 -12.22 6.36
C MET A 10 -4.82 -11.06 6.63
N ALA A 11 -3.84 -11.25 7.51
CA ALA A 11 -2.84 -10.23 7.80
C ALA A 11 -2.00 -9.85 6.56
N PHE A 12 -1.82 -10.75 5.58
CA PHE A 12 -1.16 -10.43 4.32
C PHE A 12 -1.90 -9.34 3.56
N TYR A 13 -3.22 -9.49 3.41
CA TYR A 13 -4.05 -8.49 2.75
C TYR A 13 -3.97 -7.17 3.49
N THR A 14 -4.13 -7.19 4.82
CA THR A 14 -4.00 -5.98 5.65
C THR A 14 -2.65 -5.31 5.46
N TYR A 15 -1.55 -6.08 5.47
CA TYR A 15 -0.21 -5.52 5.28
C TYR A 15 -0.07 -4.90 3.90
N ILE A 16 -0.45 -5.60 2.82
CA ILE A 16 -0.41 -5.07 1.46
C ILE A 16 -1.24 -3.78 1.37
N TYR A 17 -2.46 -3.76 1.89
CA TYR A 17 -3.30 -2.56 1.93
C TYR A 17 -2.64 -1.37 2.62
N THR A 18 -1.82 -1.61 3.65
CA THR A 18 -1.15 -0.52 4.39
C THR A 18 0.09 0.04 3.70
N VAL A 19 0.75 -0.76 2.85
CA VAL A 19 2.04 -0.39 2.24
C VAL A 19 1.94 -0.07 0.75
N SER A 20 0.75 -0.21 0.16
CA SER A 20 0.53 -0.11 -1.28
C SER A 20 -0.60 0.84 -1.63
N LEU A 21 -0.58 1.33 -2.86
CA LEU A 21 -1.60 2.19 -3.43
C LEU A 21 -2.46 1.40 -4.42
N PRO A 22 -3.78 1.62 -4.46
CA PRO A 22 -4.61 1.01 -5.49
C PRO A 22 -4.19 1.51 -6.88
N TYR A 23 -4.13 0.59 -7.85
CA TYR A 23 -3.79 0.90 -9.25
C TYR A 23 -4.92 0.47 -10.19
N GLU A 24 -5.22 -0.82 -10.18
CA GLU A 24 -6.31 -1.43 -10.94
C GLU A 24 -7.10 -2.34 -10.01
N ARG A 25 -8.27 -2.82 -10.46
CA ARG A 25 -9.08 -3.76 -9.68
C ARG A 25 -8.25 -5.00 -9.33
N GLY A 26 -7.94 -5.15 -8.04
CA GLY A 26 -7.15 -6.27 -7.52
C GLY A 26 -5.64 -6.13 -7.69
N ARG A 27 -5.13 -4.98 -8.15
CA ARG A 27 -3.69 -4.71 -8.26
C ARG A 27 -3.30 -3.47 -7.46
N TYR A 28 -2.15 -3.56 -6.82
CA TYR A 28 -1.60 -2.49 -6.00
C TYR A 28 -0.19 -2.14 -6.44
N MET A 29 0.15 -0.87 -6.34
CA MET A 29 1.48 -0.31 -6.60
C MET A 29 2.22 -0.10 -5.30
N VAL A 30 3.53 -0.30 -5.36
CA VAL A 30 4.44 -0.11 -4.25
C VAL A 30 5.65 0.68 -4.76
N ALA A 31 6.17 1.58 -3.93
CA ALA A 31 7.38 2.32 -4.25
C ALA A 31 8.58 1.36 -4.38
N VAL A 32 9.35 1.50 -5.47
CA VAL A 32 10.46 0.60 -5.79
C VAL A 32 11.49 0.53 -4.67
N CYS A 33 11.78 1.65 -4.00
CA CYS A 33 12.70 1.73 -2.86
C CYS A 33 12.29 0.82 -1.68
N ARG A 34 11.01 0.51 -1.53
CA ARG A 34 10.46 -0.31 -0.43
C ARG A 34 10.28 -1.78 -0.75
N MET A 35 10.49 -2.16 -2.01
CA MET A 35 10.32 -3.54 -2.43
C MET A 35 11.17 -4.54 -1.61
N PRO A 36 12.44 -4.28 -1.29
CA PRO A 36 13.25 -5.22 -0.49
C PRO A 36 12.65 -5.46 0.91
N GLU A 37 12.24 -4.38 1.59
CA GLU A 37 11.64 -4.44 2.92
C GLU A 37 10.30 -5.18 2.91
N ILE A 38 9.44 -4.87 1.95
CA ILE A 38 8.10 -5.47 1.82
C ILE A 38 8.20 -6.96 1.50
N LEU A 39 9.10 -7.36 0.60
CA LEU A 39 9.33 -8.78 0.31
C LEU A 39 9.90 -9.53 1.53
N ALA A 40 10.79 -8.90 2.30
CA ALA A 40 11.33 -9.49 3.52
C ALA A 40 10.23 -9.70 4.58
N GLU A 41 9.36 -8.72 4.80
CA GLU A 41 8.24 -8.84 5.75
C GLU A 41 7.20 -9.88 5.29
N LEU A 42 6.82 -9.88 4.00
CA LEU A 42 5.92 -10.90 3.46
C LEU A 42 6.50 -12.31 3.61
N ALA A 43 7.81 -12.49 3.41
CA ALA A 43 8.48 -13.76 3.62
C ALA A 43 8.42 -14.21 5.10
N LYS A 44 8.66 -13.30 6.04
CA LYS A 44 8.52 -13.59 7.49
C LYS A 44 7.09 -13.99 7.83
N MET A 45 6.10 -13.24 7.35
CA MET A 45 4.69 -13.55 7.55
C MET A 45 4.31 -14.92 6.98
N LYS A 46 4.87 -15.29 5.81
CA LYS A 46 4.66 -16.60 5.19
C LYS A 46 5.17 -17.73 6.04
N ILE A 47 6.40 -17.63 6.53
CA ILE A 47 6.98 -18.64 7.42
C ILE A 47 6.09 -18.82 8.67
N ALA A 48 5.64 -17.72 9.28
CA ALA A 48 4.79 -17.76 10.46
C ALA A 48 3.39 -18.37 10.17
N ALA A 49 2.77 -17.99 9.06
CA ALA A 49 1.45 -18.48 8.66
C ALA A 49 1.48 -19.97 8.26
N ASP A 50 2.49 -20.39 7.50
CA ASP A 50 2.69 -21.79 7.11
C ASP A 50 2.96 -22.66 8.36
N LYS A 51 3.76 -22.16 9.31
CA LYS A 51 3.96 -22.83 10.61
C LYS A 51 2.65 -23.01 11.38
N MET A 52 1.85 -21.95 11.53
CA MET A 52 0.55 -22.02 12.21
C MET A 52 -0.44 -22.96 11.50
N ARG A 53 -0.43 -22.99 10.16
CA ARG A 53 -1.22 -23.93 9.37
C ARG A 53 -0.79 -25.36 9.67
N ASP A 54 0.50 -25.64 9.63
CA ASP A 54 1.02 -27.00 9.80
C ASP A 54 0.81 -27.51 11.23
N GLU A 55 0.95 -26.66 12.25
CA GLU A 55 0.57 -26.97 13.64
C GLU A 55 -0.92 -27.29 13.77
N PHE A 56 -1.80 -26.53 13.11
CA PHE A 56 -3.24 -26.83 13.09
C PHE A 56 -3.55 -28.15 12.38
N LEU A 57 -2.85 -28.46 11.28
CA LEU A 57 -3.07 -29.70 10.53
C LEU A 57 -2.71 -30.95 11.33
N LEU A 58 -1.73 -30.88 12.25
CA LEU A 58 -1.40 -32.00 13.16
C LEU A 58 -2.57 -32.38 14.07
N GLU A 59 -3.37 -31.40 14.50
CA GLU A 59 -4.53 -31.62 15.37
C GLU A 59 -5.83 -31.79 14.58
N TYR A 60 -5.84 -31.44 13.29
CA TYR A 60 -7.04 -31.40 12.47
C TYR A 60 -7.73 -32.75 12.36
N ASP A 61 -7.00 -33.83 12.08
CA ASP A 61 -7.59 -35.16 11.94
C ASP A 61 -8.21 -35.64 13.25
N ARG A 62 -7.57 -35.32 14.38
CA ARG A 62 -8.11 -35.59 15.72
C ARG A 62 -9.39 -34.80 15.99
N LEU A 63 -9.43 -33.51 15.62
CA LEU A 63 -10.60 -32.66 15.77
C LEU A 63 -11.77 -33.14 14.90
N VAL A 64 -11.49 -33.59 13.68
CA VAL A 64 -12.49 -34.19 12.79
C VAL A 64 -13.02 -35.50 13.38
N MET A 65 -12.16 -36.36 13.92
CA MET A 65 -12.59 -37.59 14.60
C MET A 65 -13.49 -37.30 15.81
N ILE A 66 -13.13 -36.31 16.64
CA ILE A 66 -13.96 -35.89 17.80
C ILE A 66 -15.32 -35.36 17.30
N ALA A 67 -15.33 -34.50 16.28
CA ALA A 67 -16.57 -33.95 15.72
C ALA A 67 -17.46 -35.04 15.11
N GLN A 68 -16.88 -36.07 14.48
CA GLN A 68 -17.60 -37.22 13.94
C GLN A 68 -18.07 -38.23 15.00
N SER A 69 -17.44 -38.21 16.19
CA SER A 69 -17.82 -39.07 17.33
C SER A 69 -19.03 -38.55 18.10
N GLN A 70 -19.38 -37.27 17.94
CA GLN A 70 -20.62 -36.72 18.49
C GLN A 70 -21.82 -37.34 17.76
N ASP A 71 -22.88 -37.60 18.52
CA ASP A 71 -24.10 -38.19 17.96
C ASP A 71 -24.82 -37.15 17.08
N MET A 72 -24.61 -37.26 15.77
CA MET A 72 -25.20 -36.41 14.74
C MET A 72 -26.49 -37.01 14.17
N GLY A 73 -27.00 -38.09 14.76
CA GLY A 73 -28.20 -38.80 14.30
C GLY A 73 -28.10 -39.22 12.82
N GLU A 74 -29.21 -39.10 12.09
CA GLU A 74 -29.33 -39.47 10.67
C GLU A 74 -28.41 -38.66 9.74
N TRP A 75 -27.92 -37.50 10.19
CA TRP A 75 -27.08 -36.58 9.40
C TRP A 75 -25.59 -36.95 9.42
N LYS A 76 -25.20 -37.98 10.19
CA LYS A 76 -23.79 -38.37 10.36
C LYS A 76 -23.08 -38.67 9.04
N ALA A 77 -23.76 -39.30 8.07
CA ALA A 77 -23.19 -39.62 6.77
C ALA A 77 -22.98 -38.36 5.90
N GLU A 78 -23.91 -37.42 5.94
CA GLU A 78 -23.83 -36.16 5.19
C GLU A 78 -22.82 -35.17 5.80
N VAL A 79 -22.74 -35.14 7.12
CA VAL A 79 -21.75 -34.34 7.85
C VAL A 79 -20.34 -34.88 7.61
N LYS A 80 -20.17 -36.21 7.53
CA LYS A 80 -18.88 -36.86 7.26
C LYS A 80 -18.34 -36.53 5.85
N SER A 81 -19.20 -36.43 4.84
CA SER A 81 -18.79 -36.06 3.47
C SER A 81 -18.45 -34.57 3.32
N LYS A 82 -18.87 -33.72 4.27
CA LYS A 82 -18.63 -32.27 4.24
C LYS A 82 -17.31 -31.85 4.88
N TYR A 83 -16.64 -32.71 5.66
CA TYR A 83 -15.34 -32.38 6.23
C TYR A 83 -14.23 -32.56 5.19
N PRO A 84 -13.48 -31.49 4.84
CA PRO A 84 -12.37 -31.60 3.92
C PRO A 84 -11.23 -32.39 4.54
N THR A 85 -10.42 -33.03 3.71
CA THR A 85 -9.19 -33.71 4.15
C THR A 85 -8.13 -32.70 4.62
N SER A 86 -7.16 -33.15 5.41
CA SER A 86 -6.04 -32.30 5.86
C SER A 86 -5.24 -31.73 4.68
N GLU A 87 -5.09 -32.46 3.58
CA GLU A 87 -4.49 -31.95 2.34
C GLU A 87 -5.34 -30.87 1.66
N GLU A 88 -6.66 -31.04 1.59
CA GLU A 88 -7.56 -30.01 1.06
C GLU A 88 -7.49 -28.74 1.89
N VAL A 89 -7.48 -28.87 3.22
CA VAL A 89 -7.26 -27.74 4.13
C VAL A 89 -5.92 -27.06 3.88
N ARG A 90 -4.86 -27.84 3.68
CA ARG A 90 -3.54 -27.29 3.32
C ARG A 90 -3.60 -26.47 2.03
N ARG A 91 -4.33 -26.93 1.00
CA ARG A 91 -4.47 -26.23 -0.29
C ARG A 91 -5.33 -24.97 -0.18
N MET A 92 -6.30 -24.93 0.73
CA MET A 92 -7.10 -23.72 0.99
C MET A 92 -6.27 -22.58 1.58
N PHE A 93 -5.17 -22.89 2.26
CA PHE A 93 -4.30 -21.93 2.94
C PHE A 93 -2.92 -21.87 2.27
N GLY A 94 -2.81 -21.09 1.20
CA GLY A 94 -1.58 -20.88 0.46
C GLY A 94 -1.41 -19.44 -0.04
N VAL A 95 -0.18 -18.93 0.04
CA VAL A 95 0.20 -17.61 -0.50
C VAL A 95 1.46 -17.75 -1.34
N THR A 96 1.40 -17.23 -2.57
CA THR A 96 2.54 -17.16 -3.47
C THR A 96 3.10 -15.74 -3.45
N ILE A 97 4.38 -15.61 -3.12
CA ILE A 97 5.11 -14.35 -3.16
C ILE A 97 6.06 -14.45 -4.36
N SER A 98 5.82 -13.61 -5.37
CA SER A 98 6.65 -13.51 -6.56
C SER A 98 7.24 -12.11 -6.69
N ALA A 99 8.24 -11.96 -7.56
CA ALA A 99 8.78 -10.65 -7.88
C ALA A 99 7.67 -9.76 -8.48
N PRO A 100 7.54 -8.50 -8.03
CA PRO A 100 6.53 -7.59 -8.55
C PRO A 100 6.80 -7.27 -10.02
N LYS A 101 5.72 -7.06 -10.79
CA LYS A 101 5.83 -6.53 -12.15
C LYS A 101 6.16 -5.04 -12.07
N ARG A 102 7.19 -4.60 -12.80
CA ARG A 102 7.49 -3.17 -12.96
C ARG A 102 6.44 -2.52 -13.86
N LEU A 103 6.06 -1.29 -13.55
CA LEU A 103 5.34 -0.43 -14.49
C LEU A 103 6.36 -0.02 -15.56
N THR A 104 6.36 -0.69 -16.70
CA THR A 104 7.20 -0.36 -17.84
C THR A 104 6.36 0.43 -18.83
N ALA A 105 6.86 1.59 -19.27
CA ALA A 105 6.40 2.20 -20.51
C ALA A 105 6.52 1.16 -21.63
N VAL A 106 5.56 1.14 -22.55
CA VAL A 106 5.55 0.16 -23.63
C VAL A 106 6.79 0.38 -24.51
N ASP A 107 7.72 -0.57 -24.43
CA ASP A 107 8.91 -0.60 -25.26
C ASP A 107 8.55 -1.20 -26.61
N MET A 108 8.44 -0.32 -27.62
CA MET A 108 8.12 -0.70 -28.99
C MET A 108 9.37 -0.98 -29.83
N SER A 109 10.58 -0.97 -29.23
CA SER A 109 11.85 -1.13 -29.96
C SER A 109 12.02 -2.47 -30.70
N GLY A 110 11.17 -3.46 -30.40
CA GLY A 110 11.14 -4.77 -31.06
C GLY A 110 9.95 -5.01 -32.00
N VAL A 111 9.07 -4.03 -32.20
CA VAL A 111 7.88 -4.19 -33.05
C VAL A 111 8.13 -3.59 -34.43
N ASN A 112 7.90 -4.37 -35.50
CA ASN A 112 7.95 -3.89 -36.89
C ASN A 112 6.76 -2.96 -37.19
N LEU A 113 6.74 -1.79 -36.56
CA LEU A 113 5.80 -0.71 -36.82
C LEU A 113 6.57 0.48 -37.41
N LEU A 114 5.88 1.31 -38.18
CA LEU A 114 6.43 2.59 -38.62
C LEU A 114 6.81 3.41 -37.38
N ALA A 115 7.97 4.07 -37.42
CA ALA A 115 8.53 4.79 -36.28
C ALA A 115 7.55 5.80 -35.68
N ASP A 116 6.78 6.48 -36.53
CA ASP A 116 5.78 7.46 -36.12
C ASP A 116 4.61 6.81 -35.36
N LEU A 117 4.11 5.67 -35.82
CA LEU A 117 3.03 4.92 -35.16
C LEU A 117 3.52 4.29 -33.84
N ALA A 118 4.76 3.83 -33.80
CA ALA A 118 5.37 3.32 -32.57
C ALA A 118 5.53 4.43 -31.52
N ALA A 119 5.91 5.64 -31.94
CA ALA A 119 5.99 6.81 -31.08
C ALA A 119 4.61 7.23 -30.58
N GLU A 120 3.59 7.30 -31.44
CA GLU A 120 2.21 7.62 -31.04
C GLU A 120 1.65 6.63 -30.01
N ILE A 121 1.89 5.33 -30.18
CA ILE A 121 1.46 4.30 -29.22
C ILE A 121 2.21 4.43 -27.89
N ALA A 122 3.52 4.69 -27.94
CA ALA A 122 4.32 4.89 -26.73
C ALA A 122 3.89 6.14 -25.96
N ASP A 123 3.58 7.23 -26.66
CA ASP A 123 3.11 8.48 -26.08
C ASP A 123 1.71 8.32 -25.48
N ALA A 124 0.78 7.66 -26.20
CA ALA A 124 -0.57 7.38 -25.71
C ALA A 124 -0.54 6.52 -24.43
N ASN A 125 0.32 5.50 -24.39
CA ASN A 125 0.46 4.64 -23.21
C ASN A 125 1.11 5.38 -22.04
N SER A 126 2.13 6.19 -22.30
CA SER A 126 2.76 7.02 -21.27
C SER A 126 1.77 8.01 -20.67
N ALA A 127 0.92 8.63 -21.50
CA ALA A 127 -0.15 9.52 -21.03
C ALA A 127 -1.20 8.77 -20.19
N GLU A 128 -1.57 7.55 -20.56
CA GLU A 128 -2.49 6.72 -19.77
C GLU A 128 -1.87 6.34 -18.41
N LEU A 129 -0.60 5.91 -18.39
CA LEU A 129 0.13 5.60 -17.16
C LEU A 129 0.25 6.82 -16.26
N GLU A 130 0.58 7.99 -16.79
CA GLU A 130 0.62 9.24 -16.02
C GLU A 130 -0.75 9.61 -15.43
N SER A 131 -1.83 9.44 -16.21
CA SER A 131 -3.18 9.66 -15.72
C SER A 131 -3.53 8.74 -14.55
N GLN A 132 -3.22 7.45 -14.67
CA GLN A 132 -3.46 6.46 -13.62
C GLN A 132 -2.62 6.75 -12.35
N LEU A 133 -1.37 7.15 -12.51
CA LEU A 133 -0.50 7.52 -11.39
C LEU A 133 -1.01 8.79 -10.69
N ASN A 134 -1.50 9.78 -11.43
CA ASN A 134 -2.10 10.99 -10.86
C ASN A 134 -3.40 10.69 -10.10
N LEU A 135 -4.22 9.76 -10.59
CA LEU A 135 -5.41 9.28 -9.87
C LEU A 135 -5.02 8.58 -8.57
N ALA A 136 -4.05 7.66 -8.62
CA ALA A 136 -3.55 6.97 -7.43
C ALA A 136 -2.99 7.96 -6.40
N LYS A 137 -2.24 8.97 -6.84
CA LYS A 137 -1.75 10.07 -5.99
C LYS A 137 -2.89 10.82 -5.32
N THR A 138 -3.93 11.17 -6.08
CA THR A 138 -5.10 11.88 -5.55
C THR A 138 -5.83 11.08 -4.48
N VAL A 139 -5.99 9.77 -4.70
CA VAL A 139 -6.58 8.85 -3.72
C VAL A 139 -5.70 8.74 -2.46
N ALA A 140 -4.38 8.61 -2.63
CA ALA A 140 -3.44 8.57 -1.51
C ALA A 140 -3.51 9.84 -0.65
N ILE A 141 -3.55 11.02 -1.28
CA ILE A 141 -3.69 12.30 -0.60
C ILE A 141 -5.03 12.38 0.13
N GLN A 142 -6.13 11.90 -0.45
CA GLN A 142 -7.43 11.82 0.23
C GLN A 142 -7.37 10.94 1.48
N GLN A 143 -6.82 9.73 1.36
CA GLN A 143 -6.73 8.79 2.48
C GLN A 143 -5.86 9.37 3.60
N ALA A 144 -4.76 10.04 3.23
CA ALA A 144 -3.93 10.75 4.18
C ALA A 144 -4.67 11.89 4.87
N GLU A 145 -5.39 12.71 4.11
CA GLU A 145 -6.20 13.81 4.65
C GLU A 145 -7.25 13.31 5.66
N ASP A 146 -7.98 12.23 5.33
CA ASP A 146 -9.01 11.68 6.20
C ASP A 146 -8.41 11.10 7.50
N GLN A 147 -7.26 10.44 7.41
CA GLN A 147 -6.56 9.93 8.59
C GLN A 147 -6.06 11.06 9.48
N VAL A 148 -5.49 12.12 8.91
CA VAL A 148 -5.00 13.29 9.67
C VAL A 148 -6.15 14.10 10.26
N LYS A 149 -7.29 14.21 9.57
CA LYS A 149 -8.53 14.77 10.16
C LYS A 149 -9.01 13.95 11.34
N THR A 150 -8.94 12.62 11.24
CA THR A 150 -9.32 11.72 12.32
C THR A 150 -8.39 11.90 13.52
N LEU A 151 -7.07 12.00 13.30
CA LEU A 151 -6.09 12.36 14.32
C LEU A 151 -6.45 13.69 15.00
N ALA A 152 -6.68 14.75 14.24
CA ALA A 152 -7.02 16.06 14.78
C ALA A 152 -8.31 16.03 15.63
N LYS A 153 -9.35 15.33 15.18
CA LYS A 153 -10.61 15.16 15.92
C LYS A 153 -10.42 14.37 17.22
N GLN A 154 -9.65 13.29 17.19
CA GLN A 154 -9.37 12.48 18.39
C GLN A 154 -8.55 13.27 19.41
N LEU A 155 -7.62 14.11 18.95
CA LEU A 155 -6.88 15.02 19.82
C LEU A 155 -7.75 16.16 20.38
N ASP A 156 -8.82 16.59 19.71
CA ASP A 156 -9.70 17.67 20.21
C ASP A 156 -10.61 17.23 21.37
N GLY A 157 -11.22 16.04 21.26
CA GLY A 157 -12.25 15.60 22.21
C GLY A 157 -12.28 14.11 22.52
N GLY A 158 -11.32 13.34 22.02
CA GLY A 158 -11.26 11.89 22.25
C GLY A 158 -11.06 11.56 23.73
N LYS A 159 -11.96 10.76 24.29
CA LYS A 159 -11.87 10.21 25.67
C LYS A 159 -10.80 9.11 25.80
N ARG A 160 -10.49 8.40 24.70
CA ARG A 160 -9.49 7.33 24.66
C ARG A 160 -8.65 7.47 23.39
N LEU A 161 -7.34 7.65 23.57
CA LEU A 161 -6.36 7.71 22.49
C LEU A 161 -5.67 6.34 22.41
N HIS A 162 -5.83 5.65 21.28
CA HIS A 162 -5.18 4.35 21.04
C HIS A 162 -3.84 4.53 20.32
N ASP A 163 -2.84 3.71 20.64
CA ASP A 163 -1.52 3.73 19.98
C ASP A 163 -1.59 3.50 18.47
N SER A 164 -2.65 2.85 18.00
CA SER A 164 -2.94 2.69 16.57
C SER A 164 -3.06 4.03 15.84
N LEU A 165 -3.42 5.11 16.54
CA LEU A 165 -3.50 6.46 15.97
C LEU A 165 -2.11 6.95 15.56
N ILE A 166 -1.10 6.72 16.40
CA ILE A 166 0.30 7.07 16.15
C ILE A 166 0.86 6.23 15.00
N SER A 167 0.67 4.91 15.06
CA SER A 167 1.19 4.00 14.02
C SER A 167 0.57 4.31 12.66
N ASN A 168 -0.74 4.52 12.60
CA ASN A 168 -1.44 4.80 11.34
C ASN A 168 -1.00 6.15 10.75
N SER A 169 -0.85 7.19 11.56
CA SER A 169 -0.38 8.49 11.09
C SER A 169 1.08 8.44 10.59
N ARG A 170 1.97 7.70 11.26
CA ARG A 170 3.35 7.46 10.76
C ARG A 170 3.36 6.70 9.44
N ASN A 171 2.52 5.68 9.32
CA ASN A 171 2.40 4.91 8.08
C ASN A 171 1.94 5.79 6.92
N VAL A 172 0.95 6.65 7.15
CA VAL A 172 0.46 7.62 6.16
C VAL A 172 1.54 8.64 5.78
N ALA A 173 2.26 9.22 6.74
CA ALA A 173 3.34 10.17 6.47
C ALA A 173 4.44 9.52 5.61
N ARG A 174 4.84 8.29 5.96
CA ARG A 174 5.81 7.52 5.19
C ARG A 174 5.32 7.21 3.78
N MET A 175 4.07 6.73 3.64
CA MET A 175 3.46 6.44 2.34
C MET A 175 3.44 7.67 1.43
N LEU A 176 3.07 8.84 1.95
CA LEU A 176 3.12 10.10 1.20
C LEU A 176 4.55 10.42 0.75
N ARG A 177 5.53 10.29 1.64
CA ARG A 177 6.94 10.55 1.33
C ARG A 177 7.45 9.62 0.23
N ASP A 178 7.21 8.32 0.35
CA ASP A 178 7.66 7.30 -0.61
C ASP A 178 7.04 7.52 -1.99
N MET A 179 5.74 7.82 -2.03
CA MET A 179 5.00 8.10 -3.25
C MET A 179 5.54 9.36 -3.94
N THR A 180 5.69 10.45 -3.18
CA THR A 180 6.17 11.71 -3.73
C THR A 180 7.61 11.60 -4.22
N GLN A 181 8.51 10.94 -3.48
CA GLN A 181 9.89 10.74 -3.92
C GLN A 181 9.98 9.84 -5.15
N GLY A 182 9.13 8.81 -5.23
CA GLY A 182 9.10 7.87 -6.35
C GLY A 182 8.47 8.39 -7.64
N PHE A 183 7.69 9.49 -7.58
CA PHE A 183 6.95 10.01 -8.73
C PHE A 183 7.39 11.41 -9.15
N ASP A 184 7.08 12.45 -8.38
CA ASP A 184 7.17 13.85 -8.83
C ASP A 184 8.03 14.78 -7.97
N ASN A 185 8.46 14.30 -6.79
CA ASN A 185 9.26 15.05 -5.81
C ASN A 185 8.64 16.41 -5.42
N ASP A 186 7.31 16.50 -5.32
CA ASP A 186 6.63 17.74 -4.90
C ASP A 186 7.01 18.14 -3.46
N PRO A 187 7.76 19.25 -3.25
CA PRO A 187 8.21 19.66 -1.92
C PRO A 187 7.04 19.95 -0.97
N ARG A 188 5.88 20.37 -1.50
CA ARG A 188 4.69 20.67 -0.68
C ARG A 188 4.17 19.42 0.01
N VAL A 189 4.15 18.27 -0.68
CA VAL A 189 3.68 17.01 -0.11
C VAL A 189 4.69 16.46 0.89
N LEU A 190 5.99 16.63 0.64
CA LEU A 190 7.04 16.25 1.58
C LEU A 190 6.97 17.06 2.88
N GLU A 191 6.80 18.38 2.80
CA GLU A 191 6.60 19.23 3.98
C GLU A 191 5.37 18.81 4.79
N LEU A 192 4.28 18.43 4.12
CA LEU A 192 3.06 17.96 4.79
C LEU A 192 3.28 16.60 5.46
N ALA A 193 4.03 15.68 4.84
CA ALA A 193 4.44 14.43 5.46
C ALA A 193 5.28 14.69 6.73
N ASP A 194 6.23 15.62 6.66
CA ASP A 194 7.05 16.03 7.83
C ASP A 194 6.19 16.66 8.93
N MET A 195 5.16 17.45 8.58
CA MET A 195 4.21 17.99 9.56
C MET A 195 3.42 16.88 10.26
N ILE A 196 3.00 15.83 9.53
CA ILE A 196 2.31 14.69 10.14
C ILE A 196 3.25 13.97 11.11
N ASP A 197 4.49 13.66 10.70
CA ASP A 197 5.50 13.04 11.55
C ASP A 197 5.78 13.89 12.81
N LYS A 198 5.81 15.22 12.67
CA LYS A 198 5.95 16.16 13.79
C LYS A 198 4.76 16.10 14.74
N ALA A 199 3.54 15.96 14.24
CA ALA A 199 2.35 15.81 15.08
C ALA A 199 2.39 14.51 15.90
N VAL A 200 2.97 13.43 15.36
CA VAL A 200 3.07 12.11 15.99
C VAL A 200 4.49 11.75 16.45
N THR A 201 5.29 12.76 16.78
CA THR A 201 6.64 12.57 17.33
C THR A 201 6.62 11.84 18.68
N VAL A 202 5.53 11.94 19.44
CA VAL A 202 5.35 11.16 20.65
C VAL A 202 5.22 9.67 20.33
N ASN A 203 5.80 8.82 21.18
CA ASN A 203 5.80 7.37 20.96
C ASN A 203 4.60 6.65 21.56
N LYS A 204 3.91 7.27 22.52
CA LYS A 204 2.73 6.69 23.16
C LYS A 204 1.65 7.73 23.40
N THR A 205 0.40 7.31 23.39
CA THR A 205 -0.73 8.23 23.54
C THR A 205 -0.89 8.78 24.95
N GLU A 206 -0.29 8.16 25.98
CA GLU A 206 -0.32 8.70 27.34
C GLU A 206 0.32 10.08 27.41
N VAL A 207 1.34 10.36 26.58
CA VAL A 207 1.98 11.68 26.55
C VAL A 207 0.99 12.78 26.16
N TRP A 208 0.06 12.50 25.24
CA TRP A 208 -1.01 13.45 24.89
C TRP A 208 -2.08 13.57 25.97
N ARG A 209 -2.34 12.49 26.71
CA ARG A 209 -3.29 12.52 27.83
C ARG A 209 -2.74 13.33 28.99
N ASP A 210 -1.47 13.11 29.33
CA ASP A 210 -0.84 13.64 30.53
C ASP A 210 -0.30 15.06 30.30
N ASN A 211 -0.12 15.48 29.04
CA ASN A 211 0.31 16.83 28.67
C ASN A 211 -0.64 17.52 27.67
N PRO A 212 -1.60 18.33 28.16
CA PRO A 212 -2.56 19.05 27.33
C PRO A 212 -1.92 20.01 26.31
N LYS A 213 -0.74 20.58 26.62
CA LYS A 213 -0.04 21.49 25.70
C LYS A 213 0.47 20.74 24.47
N VAL A 214 1.14 19.60 24.68
CA VAL A 214 1.63 18.73 23.59
C VAL A 214 0.46 18.22 22.74
N ARG A 215 -0.67 17.89 23.37
CA ARG A 215 -1.90 17.49 22.68
C ARG A 215 -2.46 18.60 21.79
N LEU A 216 -2.57 19.83 22.30
CA LEU A 216 -3.04 21.00 21.53
C LEU A 216 -2.08 21.36 20.38
N ASP A 217 -0.77 21.29 20.61
CA ASP A 217 0.22 21.55 19.57
C ASP A 217 0.15 20.49 18.47
N ALA A 218 0.07 19.20 18.82
CA ALA A 218 -0.12 18.12 17.87
C ALA A 218 -1.43 18.26 17.08
N GLN A 219 -2.53 18.66 17.74
CA GLN A 219 -3.81 18.93 17.08
C GLN A 219 -3.70 20.05 16.05
N ARG A 220 -3.06 21.18 16.41
CA ARG A 220 -2.87 22.32 15.50
C ARG A 220 -2.04 21.94 14.28
N ILE A 221 -0.96 21.19 14.49
CA ILE A 221 -0.11 20.71 13.41
C ILE A 221 -0.89 19.75 12.50
N ALA A 222 -1.64 18.79 13.08
CA ALA A 222 -2.47 17.86 12.32
C ALA A 222 -3.56 18.60 11.51
N ALA A 223 -4.26 19.57 12.11
CA ALA A 223 -5.26 20.37 11.41
C ALA A 223 -4.66 21.17 10.25
N LYS A 224 -3.46 21.74 10.45
CA LYS A 224 -2.73 22.44 9.39
C LYS A 224 -2.32 21.50 8.25
N ALA A 225 -1.80 20.32 8.59
CA ALA A 225 -1.42 19.32 7.60
C ALA A 225 -2.64 18.82 6.80
N ALA A 226 -3.77 18.55 7.45
CA ALA A 226 -5.01 18.16 6.78
C ALA A 226 -5.49 19.23 5.78
N LYS A 227 -5.46 20.51 6.18
CA LYS A 227 -5.81 21.62 5.29
C LYS A 227 -4.84 21.73 4.12
N GLY A 228 -3.53 21.62 4.37
CA GLY A 228 -2.52 21.65 3.32
C GLY A 228 -2.68 20.51 2.31
N LEU A 229 -2.99 19.29 2.77
CA LEU A 229 -3.29 18.15 1.88
C LEU A 229 -4.53 18.42 1.03
N GLN A 230 -5.58 19.00 1.62
CA GLN A 230 -6.77 19.41 0.90
C GLN A 230 -6.47 20.44 -0.19
N ASP A 231 -5.60 21.42 0.11
CA ASP A 231 -5.20 22.46 -0.83
C ASP A 231 -4.34 21.89 -1.97
N VAL A 232 -3.41 20.97 -1.67
CA VAL A 232 -2.63 20.26 -2.69
C VAL A 232 -3.52 19.42 -3.59
N ARG A 233 -4.53 18.75 -3.03
CA ARG A 233 -5.49 17.96 -3.82
C ARG A 233 -6.32 18.81 -4.78
N LYS A 234 -6.68 20.03 -4.36
CA LYS A 234 -7.45 20.98 -5.18
C LYS A 234 -6.58 21.72 -6.20
N ALA A 235 -5.27 21.80 -5.97
CA ALA A 235 -4.36 22.39 -6.93
C ALA A 235 -4.27 21.51 -8.19
N LYS A 236 -4.21 22.14 -9.37
CA LYS A 236 -3.97 21.40 -10.62
C LYS A 236 -2.64 20.64 -10.50
N PRO A 237 -2.56 19.36 -10.94
CA PRO A 237 -1.31 18.63 -10.95
C PRO A 237 -0.29 19.42 -11.77
N LYS A 238 0.92 19.62 -11.20
CA LYS A 238 2.01 20.17 -12.00
C LYS A 238 2.34 19.15 -13.10
N PRO A 239 2.59 19.57 -14.34
CA PRO A 239 3.10 18.67 -15.36
C PRO A 239 4.39 18.03 -14.82
N ALA A 240 4.55 16.73 -15.05
CA ALA A 240 5.76 16.01 -14.70
C ALA A 240 6.96 16.76 -15.28
N VAL A 241 8.01 16.95 -14.48
CA VAL A 241 9.26 17.50 -15.00
C VAL A 241 9.83 16.45 -15.98
N ASN A 242 9.56 16.63 -17.27
CA ASN A 242 10.18 15.85 -18.33
C ASN A 242 11.69 15.98 -18.19
N LYS A 243 12.34 14.96 -17.62
CA LYS A 243 13.75 14.68 -17.89
C LYS A 243 13.88 14.02 -19.26
N SER A 244 13.44 14.72 -20.29
CA SER A 244 13.82 14.48 -21.69
C SER A 244 14.36 15.78 -22.28
N ALA A 245 15.26 16.44 -21.54
CA ALA A 245 16.28 17.27 -22.15
C ALA A 245 17.45 16.38 -22.61
N THR A 246 17.19 15.41 -23.49
CA THR A 246 18.22 14.98 -24.44
C THR A 246 18.42 16.18 -25.35
N GLY A 247 19.54 16.89 -25.11
CA GLY A 247 19.91 18.06 -25.86
C GLY A 247 19.81 17.80 -27.35
N LYS A 248 18.86 18.48 -28.00
CA LYS A 248 18.98 18.81 -29.42
C LYS A 248 20.13 19.81 -29.53
N THR A 249 21.36 19.30 -29.45
CA THR A 249 22.53 20.00 -29.97
C THR A 249 22.28 20.12 -31.46
N LYS A 250 21.83 21.30 -31.89
CA LYS A 250 21.78 21.69 -33.31
C LYS A 250 23.19 21.59 -33.87
N PHE A 251 23.57 20.44 -34.43
CA PHE A 251 24.64 20.40 -35.41
C PHE A 251 24.10 21.05 -36.68
N ARG A 252 24.35 22.37 -36.81
CA ARG A 252 24.36 23.05 -38.10
C ARG A 252 25.56 22.48 -38.87
N ILE A 253 25.31 21.55 -39.77
CA ILE A 253 26.22 21.33 -40.89
C ILE A 253 25.57 22.06 -42.07
N GLY A 254 25.99 23.31 -42.26
CA GLY A 254 25.86 23.96 -43.56
C GLY A 254 26.83 23.27 -44.51
N GLY A 255 26.35 22.94 -45.71
CA GLY A 255 27.20 22.41 -46.77
C GLY A 255 28.22 23.44 -47.26
N VAL A 256 29.30 22.97 -47.88
CA VAL A 256 29.58 23.08 -49.32
C VAL A 256 31.00 22.54 -49.57
N LEU A 257 31.09 21.76 -50.65
CA LEU A 257 32.24 21.37 -51.47
C LEU A 257 33.59 22.10 -51.24
N ALA A 258 34.65 21.30 -51.11
CA ALA A 258 35.83 21.31 -51.98
C ALA A 258 36.53 19.95 -51.87
#